data_AF-A0A1Y3N6I0-F1
#
_entry.id   AF-A0A1Y3N6I0-F1
#
_cell.length_a   1.000
_cell.length_b   1.000
_cell.length_c   1.000
_cell.angle_alpha   90.00
_cell.angle_beta   90.00
_cell.angle_gamma   90.00
#
_symmetry.space_group_name_H-M   'P 1'
#
loop_
_entity.id
_entity.type
_entity.pdbx_description
1 polymer ?
#
loop_
_entity_poly.entity_id
_entity_poly.type
_entity_poly.pdbx_seq_one_letter_code
_entity_poly.pdbx_strand_id
1 'polypeptide(L)'
;MRLSTRFGVMFALGLTSKVMALNKLQSCSSLGTVSADDNCSDRYCIDENNGNQIYATQIDTTKPTACIKSPSGEGPSTSITAGKAYFFFEANNSLLTSSGTVDSGYECTITSGTVTACTSMDSSSLNLDQSKYYLNANSDNLTTALVNFSSSSSSPVDGKSGAFYPSDKNIGLIGCDSEKCEVVASSNKFSGGGNNYYLSTLVSYVIKCNANGCDNYPVTSEAYFHNAATNSANQLIYCNGSQCDGLTTSTGNYVDEDNKKLIECTAGTCKTNTSVGNFYISPNPNILIDCTNGSCENVQAKIGIYLLGIEGNQFIKCDSSSCNQLSSTEAEKIPICDIQNSKCVVRSNNGNNSEAQVLLPEGAYCRNEVGFMLY
;
A
#
# COMPACT_ATOMS: atom_id res chain seq x y z
N MET A 1 0.16 -15.25 -34.92
CA MET A 1 -1.29 -14.95 -34.88
C MET A 1 -1.78 -15.16 -33.46
N ARG A 2 -2.03 -14.08 -32.71
CA ARG A 2 -2.69 -14.14 -31.39
C ARG A 2 -4.03 -13.42 -31.54
N LEU A 3 -5.12 -14.16 -31.39
CA LEU A 3 -6.48 -13.63 -31.40
C LEU A 3 -6.71 -12.83 -30.11
N SER A 4 -6.79 -11.50 -30.23
CA SER A 4 -7.35 -10.61 -29.23
C SER A 4 -8.85 -10.51 -29.42
N THR A 5 -9.62 -11.26 -28.62
CA THR A 5 -11.07 -11.05 -28.51
C THR A 5 -11.52 -11.35 -27.10
N ARG A 6 -11.71 -10.30 -26.29
CA ARG A 6 -12.77 -10.22 -25.27
C ARG A 6 -13.11 -8.75 -25.04
N PHE A 7 -13.99 -8.21 -25.90
CA PHE A 7 -14.79 -7.05 -25.54
C PHE A 7 -15.83 -7.53 -24.52
N GLY A 8 -15.59 -7.24 -23.24
CA GLY A 8 -16.62 -7.33 -22.22
C GLY A 8 -17.64 -6.23 -22.45
N VAL A 9 -18.89 -6.61 -22.65
CA VAL A 9 -20.03 -5.69 -22.71
C VAL A 9 -20.12 -4.98 -21.36
N MET A 10 -19.73 -3.71 -21.30
CA MET A 10 -20.03 -2.84 -20.15
C MET A 10 -21.52 -2.54 -20.15
N PHE A 11 -22.28 -3.25 -19.32
CA PHE A 11 -23.60 -2.79 -18.90
C PHE A 11 -23.40 -1.55 -18.02
N ALA A 12 -23.52 -0.37 -18.62
CA ALA A 12 -23.70 0.87 -17.89
C ALA A 12 -25.12 0.90 -17.29
N LEU A 13 -25.30 0.20 -16.18
CA LEU A 13 -26.45 0.41 -15.31
C LEU A 13 -26.32 1.85 -14.75
N GLY A 14 -27.13 2.75 -15.30
CA GLY A 14 -27.32 4.09 -14.75
C GLY A 14 -28.02 4.00 -13.39
N LEU A 15 -27.30 3.54 -12.38
CA LEU A 15 -27.69 3.70 -10.99
C LEU A 15 -27.52 5.18 -10.68
N THR A 16 -28.63 5.91 -10.66
CA THR A 16 -28.69 7.21 -10.00
C THR A 16 -28.49 6.94 -8.51
N SER A 17 -27.24 6.92 -8.06
CA SER A 17 -26.88 6.83 -6.66
C SER A 17 -27.33 8.14 -5.99
N LYS A 18 -28.54 8.13 -5.44
CA LYS A 18 -28.87 9.09 -4.39
C LYS A 18 -27.90 8.80 -3.26
N VAL A 19 -27.03 9.76 -2.96
CA VAL A 19 -26.25 9.79 -1.74
C VAL A 19 -27.23 9.66 -0.59
N MET A 20 -27.29 8.49 0.05
CA MET A 20 -28.06 8.39 1.29
C MET A 20 -27.23 9.14 2.32
N ALA A 21 -27.67 10.36 2.64
CA ALA A 21 -27.13 11.08 3.79
C ALA A 21 -27.26 10.16 5.00
N LEU A 22 -26.20 10.05 5.80
CA LEU A 22 -26.30 9.40 7.10
C LEU A 22 -27.42 10.08 7.88
N ASN A 23 -28.21 9.29 8.59
CA ASN A 23 -29.15 9.86 9.54
C ASN A 23 -28.36 10.45 10.72
N LYS A 24 -29.03 11.27 11.52
CA LYS A 24 -28.48 11.75 12.79
C LYS A 24 -29.08 10.93 13.91
N LEU A 25 -28.26 10.63 14.92
CA LEU A 25 -28.75 10.19 16.22
C LEU A 25 -29.85 11.13 16.71
N GLN A 26 -30.85 10.53 17.35
CA GLN A 26 -31.94 11.28 17.95
C GLN A 26 -31.41 12.23 19.03
N SER A 27 -31.94 13.45 19.06
CA SER A 27 -31.61 14.43 20.10
C SER A 27 -32.09 13.93 21.46
N CYS A 28 -31.25 14.01 22.50
CA CYS A 28 -31.59 13.55 23.85
C CYS A 28 -32.82 14.27 24.44
N SER A 29 -33.11 15.49 23.98
CA SER A 29 -34.29 16.27 24.39
C SER A 29 -35.59 15.83 23.68
N SER A 30 -35.45 15.06 22.60
CA SER A 30 -36.53 14.58 21.74
C SER A 30 -36.83 13.09 21.93
N LEU A 31 -36.22 12.44 22.93
CA LEU A 31 -36.49 11.03 23.24
C LEU A 31 -37.98 10.84 23.51
N GLY A 32 -38.61 10.00 22.69
CA GLY A 32 -40.05 9.76 22.72
C GLY A 32 -40.45 8.62 23.65
N THR A 33 -41.75 8.33 23.66
CA THR A 33 -42.25 7.07 24.22
C THR A 33 -41.75 5.91 23.36
N VAL A 34 -41.11 4.94 24.00
CA VAL A 34 -40.68 3.67 23.39
C VAL A 34 -41.74 2.60 23.63
N SER A 35 -41.77 1.58 22.77
CA SER A 35 -42.67 0.44 22.98
C SER A 35 -42.28 -0.30 24.28
N ALA A 36 -43.20 -1.02 24.91
CA ALA A 36 -42.89 -1.78 26.13
C ALA A 36 -41.79 -2.85 25.93
N ASP A 37 -41.53 -3.24 24.68
CA ASP A 37 -40.52 -4.22 24.30
C ASP A 37 -39.17 -3.59 23.90
N ASP A 38 -39.06 -2.25 23.86
CA ASP A 38 -37.85 -1.55 23.48
C ASP A 38 -36.86 -1.44 24.64
N ASN A 39 -35.65 -1.98 24.45
CA ASN A 39 -34.57 -1.83 25.40
C ASN A 39 -33.86 -0.46 25.23
N CYS A 40 -33.94 0.41 26.25
CA CYS A 40 -33.19 1.68 26.26
C CYS A 40 -31.68 1.46 26.54
N SER A 41 -31.27 0.35 27.17
CA SER A 41 -29.90 0.21 27.70
C SER A 41 -28.81 0.19 26.64
N ASP A 42 -29.17 -0.12 25.39
CA ASP A 42 -28.21 -0.30 24.30
C ASP A 42 -28.30 0.84 23.27
N ARG A 43 -29.09 1.88 23.56
CA ARG A 43 -29.32 3.02 22.68
C ARG A 43 -28.55 4.24 23.13
N TYR A 44 -28.22 5.09 22.16
CA TYR A 44 -27.53 6.34 22.37
C TYR A 44 -28.33 7.53 21.82
N CYS A 45 -28.10 8.71 22.37
CA CYS A 45 -28.66 9.96 21.89
C CYS A 45 -27.59 11.05 21.85
N ILE A 46 -27.83 12.11 21.09
CA ILE A 46 -26.92 13.26 21.00
C ILE A 46 -27.49 14.48 21.72
N ASP A 47 -26.68 15.13 22.56
CA ASP A 47 -27.04 16.35 23.28
C ASP A 47 -26.48 17.58 22.54
N GLU A 48 -27.31 18.16 21.68
CA GLU A 48 -26.95 19.30 20.84
C GLU A 48 -26.63 20.57 21.66
N ASN A 49 -27.12 20.66 22.89
CA ASN A 49 -26.89 21.81 23.77
C ASN A 49 -25.57 21.74 24.52
N ASN A 50 -24.97 20.55 24.63
CA ASN A 50 -23.74 20.33 25.39
C ASN A 50 -22.59 19.87 24.48
N GLY A 51 -22.33 20.65 23.42
CA GLY A 51 -21.22 20.37 22.50
C GLY A 51 -21.38 19.08 21.69
N ASN A 52 -22.63 18.68 21.41
CA ASN A 52 -22.95 17.46 20.65
C ASN A 52 -22.37 16.19 21.29
N GLN A 53 -22.40 16.09 22.61
CA GLN A 53 -21.96 14.88 23.32
C GLN A 53 -22.94 13.72 23.09
N ILE A 54 -22.41 12.51 22.96
CA ILE A 54 -23.21 11.28 22.84
C ILE A 54 -23.36 10.66 24.22
N TYR A 55 -24.59 10.29 24.57
CA TYR A 55 -24.93 9.67 25.85
C TYR A 55 -25.66 8.35 25.65
N ALA A 56 -25.37 7.37 26.52
CA ALA A 56 -26.23 6.21 26.68
C ALA A 56 -27.62 6.65 27.18
N THR A 57 -28.65 5.91 26.77
CA THR A 57 -30.00 6.11 27.28
C THR A 57 -30.35 5.07 28.34
N GLN A 58 -31.33 5.39 29.19
CA GLN A 58 -31.88 4.48 30.18
C GLN A 58 -33.40 4.66 30.28
N ILE A 59 -34.09 3.69 30.88
CA ILE A 59 -35.53 3.79 31.13
C ILE A 59 -35.79 4.89 32.16
N ASP A 60 -36.77 5.76 31.89
CA ASP A 60 -37.27 6.72 32.87
C ASP A 60 -38.07 5.97 33.95
N THR A 61 -37.53 5.91 35.16
CA THR A 61 -38.18 5.23 36.29
C THR A 61 -39.50 5.87 36.72
N THR A 62 -39.75 7.13 36.32
CA THR A 62 -41.02 7.83 36.55
C THR A 62 -42.03 7.56 35.43
N LYS A 63 -41.57 7.18 34.25
CA LYS A 63 -42.36 6.89 33.05
C LYS A 63 -41.73 5.70 32.30
N PRO A 64 -42.03 4.45 32.69
CA PRO A 64 -41.34 3.27 32.17
C PRO A 64 -41.54 3.00 30.67
N THR A 65 -42.32 3.84 29.98
CA THR A 65 -42.49 3.84 28.52
C THR A 65 -41.64 4.89 27.82
N ALA A 66 -40.69 5.56 28.49
CA ALA A 66 -39.83 6.58 27.90
C ALA A 66 -38.35 6.27 28.18
N CYS A 67 -37.49 6.55 27.19
CA CYS A 67 -36.05 6.60 27.41
C CYS A 67 -35.64 8.03 27.78
N ILE A 68 -34.68 8.16 28.69
CA ILE A 68 -34.02 9.41 29.05
C ILE A 68 -32.51 9.27 28.90
N LYS A 69 -31.81 10.39 28.75
CA LYS A 69 -30.36 10.46 28.86
C LYS A 69 -29.90 9.87 30.20
N SER A 70 -28.87 9.02 30.20
CA SER A 70 -28.28 8.49 31.43
C SER A 70 -27.72 9.63 32.31
N PRO A 71 -28.10 9.73 33.60
CA PRO A 71 -27.57 10.70 34.54
C PRO A 71 -26.06 10.52 34.80
N SER A 72 -25.53 9.32 34.62
CA SER A 72 -24.09 9.06 34.81
C SER A 72 -23.22 9.73 33.75
N GLY A 73 -23.82 10.21 32.65
CA GLY A 73 -23.11 10.88 31.58
C GLY A 73 -22.20 9.96 30.78
N GLU A 74 -22.39 8.64 30.90
CA GLU A 74 -21.60 7.64 30.18
C GLU A 74 -21.91 7.73 28.68
N GLY A 75 -20.89 8.12 27.91
CA GLY A 75 -20.89 7.97 26.47
C GLY A 75 -20.50 6.54 26.06
N PRO A 76 -20.36 6.29 24.74
CA PRO A 76 -19.81 5.04 24.22
C PRO A 76 -18.50 4.66 24.92
N SER A 77 -18.40 3.40 25.34
CA SER A 77 -17.15 2.85 25.88
C SER A 77 -16.09 2.78 24.77
N THR A 78 -14.83 3.11 25.11
CA THR A 78 -13.71 2.96 24.19
C THR A 78 -12.41 2.74 24.97
N SER A 79 -11.48 1.99 24.38
CA SER A 79 -10.13 1.82 24.91
C SER A 79 -9.24 3.05 24.67
N ILE A 80 -9.69 4.01 23.87
CA ILE A 80 -8.98 5.26 23.56
C ILE A 80 -9.04 6.17 24.79
N THR A 81 -7.88 6.59 25.29
CA THR A 81 -7.81 7.46 26.48
C THR A 81 -7.81 8.96 26.14
N ALA A 82 -7.34 9.34 24.95
CA ALA A 82 -7.40 10.71 24.45
C ALA A 82 -7.27 10.74 22.92
N GLY A 83 -7.83 11.77 22.27
CA GLY A 83 -7.67 12.01 20.83
C GLY A 83 -8.99 12.00 20.07
N LYS A 84 -8.95 11.56 18.81
CA LYS A 84 -10.13 11.40 17.96
C LYS A 84 -10.53 9.92 17.87
N ALA A 85 -11.82 9.66 17.90
CA ALA A 85 -12.42 8.33 17.80
C ALA A 85 -13.66 8.40 16.89
N TYR A 86 -13.94 7.33 16.16
CA TYR A 86 -15.11 7.27 15.28
C TYR A 86 -16.10 6.24 15.81
N PHE A 87 -17.33 6.68 16.06
CA PHE A 87 -18.41 5.82 16.52
C PHE A 87 -19.48 5.72 15.43
N PHE A 88 -19.97 4.51 15.21
CA PHE A 88 -20.95 4.21 14.19
C PHE A 88 -22.16 3.55 14.84
N PHE A 89 -23.34 3.90 14.35
CA PHE A 89 -24.61 3.48 14.95
C PHE A 89 -25.53 2.86 13.91
N GLU A 90 -26.35 1.94 14.36
CA GLU A 90 -27.44 1.35 13.59
C GLU A 90 -28.70 2.23 13.66
N ALA A 91 -29.71 1.93 12.84
CA ALA A 91 -30.94 2.74 12.74
C ALA A 91 -31.78 2.78 14.02
N ASN A 92 -31.55 1.86 14.95
CA ASN A 92 -32.16 1.86 16.29
C ASN A 92 -31.35 2.68 17.32
N ASN A 93 -30.35 3.44 16.88
CA ASN A 93 -29.40 4.20 17.69
C ASN A 93 -28.49 3.34 18.60
N SER A 94 -28.34 2.05 18.34
CA SER A 94 -27.35 1.21 19.01
C SER A 94 -25.95 1.45 18.43
N LEU A 95 -24.90 1.15 19.21
CA LEU A 95 -23.54 1.10 18.67
C LEU A 95 -23.38 -0.12 17.77
N LEU A 96 -22.69 0.09 16.65
CA LEU A 96 -22.31 -0.97 15.73
C LEU A 96 -21.19 -1.83 16.36
N THR A 97 -21.52 -3.05 16.78
CA THR A 97 -20.61 -3.97 17.51
C THR A 97 -20.26 -5.24 16.75
N SER A 98 -21.11 -5.70 15.84
CA SER A 98 -20.98 -7.05 15.26
C SER A 98 -21.30 -7.07 13.78
N SER A 99 -22.57 -6.95 13.40
CA SER A 99 -23.02 -6.93 12.01
C SER A 99 -24.27 -6.07 11.91
N GLY A 100 -24.34 -5.21 10.90
CA GLY A 100 -25.48 -4.30 10.76
C GLY A 100 -25.33 -3.39 9.56
N THR A 101 -26.21 -2.40 9.49
CA THR A 101 -26.11 -1.29 8.54
C THR A 101 -25.71 -0.04 9.30
N VAL A 102 -24.67 0.66 8.81
CA VAL A 102 -24.31 1.97 9.36
C VAL A 102 -25.40 2.96 8.96
N ASP A 103 -26.12 3.47 9.97
CA ASP A 103 -27.16 4.48 9.80
C ASP A 103 -26.62 5.88 10.08
N SER A 104 -25.79 6.02 11.12
CA SER A 104 -25.12 7.27 11.47
C SER A 104 -23.69 7.05 11.94
N GLY A 105 -22.85 8.09 11.86
CA GLY A 105 -21.43 8.02 12.18
C GLY A 105 -20.92 9.37 12.69
N TYR A 106 -20.02 9.34 13.68
CA TYR A 106 -19.55 10.53 14.39
C TYR A 106 -18.05 10.48 14.62
N GLU A 107 -17.36 11.58 14.32
CA GLU A 107 -16.01 11.85 14.84
C GLU A 107 -16.15 12.50 16.23
N CYS A 108 -15.70 11.81 17.26
CA CYS A 108 -15.74 12.26 18.64
C CYS A 108 -14.34 12.57 19.16
N THR A 109 -14.26 13.59 20.02
CA THR A 109 -13.06 13.92 20.78
C THR A 109 -13.14 13.20 22.13
N ILE A 110 -12.08 12.46 22.46
CA ILE A 110 -11.94 11.73 23.72
C ILE A 110 -10.96 12.48 24.61
N THR A 111 -11.31 12.67 25.86
CA THR A 111 -10.44 13.24 26.90
C THR A 111 -10.60 12.41 28.17
N SER A 112 -9.49 11.82 28.64
CA SER A 112 -9.48 10.95 29.82
C SER A 112 -10.49 9.80 29.73
N GLY A 113 -10.59 9.18 28.55
CA GLY A 113 -11.51 8.08 28.27
C GLY A 113 -12.98 8.47 28.12
N THR A 114 -13.31 9.77 28.20
CA THR A 114 -14.69 10.26 28.07
C THR A 114 -14.89 11.00 26.75
N VAL A 115 -16.04 10.78 26.11
CA VAL A 115 -16.47 11.52 24.90
C VAL A 115 -16.86 12.95 25.29
N THR A 116 -16.15 13.96 24.78
CA THR A 116 -16.36 15.37 25.17
C THR A 116 -17.06 16.23 24.12
N ALA A 117 -16.94 15.87 22.84
CA ALA A 117 -17.63 16.55 21.74
C ALA A 117 -17.66 15.65 20.51
N CYS A 118 -18.77 15.61 19.78
CA CYS A 118 -18.86 14.85 18.54
C CYS A 118 -19.33 15.70 17.37
N THR A 119 -18.87 15.38 16.19
CA THR A 119 -19.33 15.97 14.93
C THR A 119 -19.80 14.86 14.02
N SER A 120 -20.98 15.01 13.44
CA SER A 120 -21.55 14.04 12.51
C SER A 120 -20.68 13.94 11.26
N MET A 121 -20.42 12.73 10.78
CA MET A 121 -19.58 12.47 9.60
C MET A 121 -20.17 12.99 8.29
N ASP A 122 -21.47 13.26 8.24
CA ASP A 122 -22.14 13.94 7.12
C ASP A 122 -21.98 15.47 7.15
N SER A 123 -21.41 16.02 8.23
CA SER A 123 -21.22 17.45 8.40
C SER A 123 -20.17 17.96 7.42
N SER A 124 -20.49 19.05 6.71
CA SER A 124 -19.54 19.76 5.83
C SER A 124 -18.30 20.28 6.55
N SER A 125 -18.30 20.30 7.89
CA SER A 125 -17.13 20.69 8.71
C SER A 125 -16.08 19.59 8.83
N LEU A 126 -16.47 18.31 8.75
CA LEU A 126 -15.55 17.19 8.69
C LEU A 126 -15.26 16.95 7.21
N ASN A 127 -14.15 17.49 6.73
CA ASN A 127 -13.71 17.25 5.36
C ASN A 127 -13.18 15.81 5.25
N LEU A 128 -14.10 14.84 5.30
CA LEU A 128 -13.82 13.42 5.23
C LEU A 128 -13.55 13.02 3.79
N ASP A 129 -12.45 12.30 3.60
CA ASP A 129 -12.10 11.75 2.31
C ASP A 129 -13.04 10.58 1.98
N GLN A 130 -13.68 10.66 0.82
CA GLN A 130 -14.51 9.57 0.32
C GLN A 130 -13.62 8.38 -0.09
N SER A 131 -14.17 7.17 -0.01
CA SER A 131 -13.48 5.91 -0.33
C SER A 131 -12.34 5.56 0.63
N LYS A 132 -12.51 5.89 1.91
CA LYS A 132 -11.58 5.58 3.00
C LYS A 132 -12.19 4.64 4.02
N TYR A 133 -11.31 4.00 4.79
CA TYR A 133 -11.69 3.19 5.93
C TYR A 133 -11.50 3.98 7.22
N TYR A 134 -12.45 3.86 8.14
CA TYR A 134 -12.39 4.46 9.47
C TYR A 134 -12.44 3.36 10.51
N LEU A 135 -11.66 3.50 11.58
CA LEU A 135 -11.66 2.54 12.69
C LEU A 135 -12.92 2.72 13.52
N ASN A 136 -13.70 1.65 13.69
CA ASN A 136 -14.83 1.64 14.59
C ASN A 136 -14.31 1.56 16.04
N ALA A 137 -14.37 2.68 16.76
CA ALA A 137 -13.80 2.80 18.11
C ALA A 137 -14.47 1.92 19.18
N ASN A 138 -15.63 1.34 18.84
CA ASN A 138 -16.36 0.41 19.68
C ASN A 138 -16.07 -1.06 19.36
N SER A 139 -15.32 -1.36 18.28
CA SER A 139 -14.86 -2.72 18.01
C SER A 139 -13.56 -3.00 18.76
N ASP A 140 -13.51 -4.11 19.48
CA ASP A 140 -12.32 -4.63 20.15
C ASP A 140 -11.68 -5.81 19.41
N ASN A 141 -12.30 -6.24 18.32
CA ASN A 141 -11.86 -7.38 17.52
C ASN A 141 -11.94 -7.07 16.02
N LEU A 142 -11.67 -8.07 15.16
CA LEU A 142 -11.69 -7.91 13.70
C LEU A 142 -13.10 -7.76 13.10
N THR A 143 -14.15 -8.23 13.77
CA THR A 143 -15.53 -8.16 13.26
C THR A 143 -16.03 -6.72 13.28
N THR A 144 -16.42 -6.17 12.13
CA THR A 144 -16.86 -4.76 12.00
C THR A 144 -15.87 -3.77 12.64
N ALA A 145 -14.59 -4.10 12.58
CA ALA A 145 -13.50 -3.26 13.04
C ALA A 145 -13.40 -1.94 12.26
N LEU A 146 -13.87 -1.95 11.02
CA LEU A 146 -13.74 -0.85 10.08
C LEU A 146 -15.12 -0.45 9.53
N VAL A 147 -15.21 0.80 9.11
CA VAL A 147 -16.30 1.27 8.25
C VAL A 147 -15.69 1.85 6.98
N ASN A 148 -16.07 1.28 5.83
CA ASN A 148 -15.75 1.87 4.53
C ASN A 148 -16.76 3.00 4.28
N PHE A 149 -16.26 4.23 4.21
CA PHE A 149 -17.05 5.41 3.93
C PHE A 149 -16.84 5.84 2.48
N SER A 150 -17.87 5.68 1.67
CA SER A 150 -17.87 6.06 0.25
C SER A 150 -18.84 7.21 0.00
N SER A 151 -18.73 7.83 -1.18
CA SER A 151 -19.61 8.92 -1.62
C SER A 151 -21.10 8.57 -1.62
N SER A 152 -21.46 7.29 -1.63
CA SER A 152 -22.83 6.81 -1.79
C SER A 152 -23.35 5.92 -0.66
N SER A 153 -22.45 5.43 0.20
CA SER A 153 -22.80 4.54 1.31
C SER A 153 -21.66 4.42 2.32
N SER A 154 -22.03 4.16 3.56
CA SER A 154 -21.17 3.62 4.61
C SER A 154 -21.48 2.14 4.81
N SER A 155 -20.46 1.31 4.97
CA SER A 155 -20.66 -0.12 5.21
C SER A 155 -19.65 -0.65 6.22
N PRO A 156 -20.08 -1.48 7.18
CA PRO A 156 -19.15 -2.14 8.07
C PRO A 156 -18.28 -3.12 7.27
N VAL A 157 -17.02 -3.23 7.67
CA VAL A 157 -16.04 -4.11 7.06
C VAL A 157 -15.26 -4.80 8.17
N ASP A 158 -15.16 -6.12 8.06
CA ASP A 158 -14.30 -6.90 8.93
C ASP A 158 -12.83 -6.61 8.61
N GLY A 159 -12.04 -6.40 9.66
CA GLY A 159 -10.60 -6.39 9.57
C GLY A 159 -10.07 -7.76 9.16
N LYS A 160 -9.08 -7.78 8.27
CA LYS A 160 -8.36 -9.00 7.91
C LYS A 160 -6.99 -8.99 8.57
N SER A 161 -6.64 -10.07 9.25
CA SER A 161 -5.33 -10.17 9.89
C SER A 161 -4.17 -10.01 8.91
N GLY A 162 -3.19 -9.18 9.28
CA GLY A 162 -2.03 -8.82 8.46
C GLY A 162 -2.33 -7.84 7.33
N ALA A 163 -3.57 -7.34 7.22
CA ALA A 163 -3.95 -6.41 6.16
C ALA A 163 -3.82 -4.94 6.59
N PHE A 164 -3.71 -4.08 5.59
CA PHE A 164 -3.67 -2.63 5.74
C PHE A 164 -4.82 -1.99 4.96
N TYR A 165 -5.27 -0.82 5.45
CA TYR A 165 -6.39 -0.08 4.90
C TYR A 165 -6.06 1.42 4.91
N PRO A 166 -6.23 2.13 3.78
CA PRO A 166 -6.03 3.57 3.74
C PRO A 166 -7.17 4.30 4.47
N SER A 167 -6.82 5.22 5.36
CA SER A 167 -7.76 6.10 6.03
C SER A 167 -7.66 7.53 5.51
N ASP A 168 -8.50 8.41 6.04
CA ASP A 168 -8.34 9.86 5.86
C ASP A 168 -6.94 10.33 6.28
N LYS A 169 -6.52 11.48 5.75
CA LYS A 169 -5.21 12.05 6.03
C LYS A 169 -4.88 12.26 7.50
N ASN A 170 -5.85 12.42 8.40
CA ASN A 170 -5.56 12.63 9.83
C ASN A 170 -5.24 11.31 10.54
N ILE A 171 -5.88 10.21 10.13
CA ILE A 171 -5.57 8.86 10.64
C ILE A 171 -4.37 8.24 9.91
N GLY A 172 -4.26 8.40 8.58
CA GLY A 172 -3.21 7.82 7.75
C GLY A 172 -3.47 6.37 7.37
N LEU A 173 -2.84 5.43 8.06
CA LEU A 173 -2.90 3.99 7.76
C LEU A 173 -3.46 3.19 8.93
N ILE A 174 -4.46 2.36 8.65
CA ILE A 174 -4.97 1.36 9.60
C ILE A 174 -4.36 0.00 9.23
N GLY A 175 -3.88 -0.73 10.23
CA GLY A 175 -3.41 -2.10 10.07
C GLY A 175 -4.11 -3.01 11.07
N CYS A 176 -4.32 -4.26 10.68
CA CYS A 176 -4.97 -5.24 11.52
C CYS A 176 -4.01 -6.40 11.82
N ASP A 177 -3.88 -6.75 13.09
CA ASP A 177 -3.14 -7.93 13.53
C ASP A 177 -4.08 -9.15 13.63
N SER A 178 -3.74 -10.18 14.40
CA SER A 178 -4.59 -11.36 14.58
C SER A 178 -5.82 -11.11 15.45
N GLU A 179 -5.86 -10.02 16.21
CA GLU A 179 -6.87 -9.74 17.23
C GLU A 179 -7.74 -8.55 16.86
N LYS A 180 -7.14 -7.45 16.40
CA LYS A 180 -7.84 -6.17 16.20
C LYS A 180 -7.22 -5.34 15.08
N CYS A 181 -7.90 -4.24 14.76
CA CYS A 181 -7.37 -3.19 13.89
C CYS A 181 -6.96 -1.97 14.71
N GLU A 182 -5.88 -1.31 14.31
CA GLU A 182 -5.38 -0.11 14.96
C GLU A 182 -4.68 0.83 13.97
N VAL A 183 -4.50 2.08 14.38
CA VAL A 183 -3.79 3.09 13.58
C VAL A 183 -2.29 2.80 13.65
N VAL A 184 -1.70 2.42 12.52
CA VAL A 184 -0.27 2.06 12.43
C VAL A 184 0.62 3.29 12.35
N ALA A 185 0.15 4.31 11.63
CA ALA A 185 0.88 5.55 11.45
C ALA A 185 -0.09 6.68 11.05
N SER A 186 -0.03 7.78 11.80
CA SER A 186 -0.62 9.05 11.36
C SER A 186 0.23 9.68 10.26
N SER A 187 -0.39 10.49 9.41
CA SER A 187 0.27 11.17 8.27
C SER A 187 1.56 11.91 8.65
N ASN A 188 1.63 12.45 9.87
CA ASN A 188 2.81 13.12 10.42
C ASN A 188 4.06 12.22 10.45
N LYS A 189 3.91 10.89 10.48
CA LYS A 189 5.02 9.94 10.45
C LYS A 189 5.61 9.73 9.04
N PHE A 190 4.89 10.13 7.99
CA PHE A 190 5.36 10.04 6.59
C PHE A 190 6.07 11.33 6.11
N SER A 191 6.39 12.25 7.02
CA SER A 191 7.00 13.56 6.72
C SER A 191 8.43 13.51 6.14
N GLY A 192 9.00 12.31 5.93
CA GLY A 192 10.34 12.10 5.36
C GLY A 192 10.44 12.31 3.83
N GLY A 193 9.37 12.77 3.17
CA GLY A 193 9.36 13.12 1.74
C GLY A 193 9.32 11.93 0.76
N GLY A 194 9.38 10.69 1.26
CA GLY A 194 9.26 9.47 0.46
C GLY A 194 7.85 8.88 0.46
N ASN A 195 7.53 8.13 -0.60
CA ASN A 195 6.34 7.29 -0.63
C ASN A 195 6.61 5.96 0.08
N ASN A 196 5.63 5.49 0.85
CA ASN A 196 5.63 4.18 1.50
C ASN A 196 4.54 3.33 0.88
N TYR A 197 4.84 2.07 0.56
CA TYR A 197 3.90 1.19 -0.10
C TYR A 197 3.53 0.01 0.79
N TYR A 198 2.24 -0.34 0.81
CA TYR A 198 1.70 -1.47 1.55
C TYR A 198 0.82 -2.32 0.62
N LEU A 199 0.71 -3.60 0.90
CA LEU A 199 -0.16 -4.49 0.15
C LEU A 199 -1.62 -4.13 0.40
N SER A 200 -2.37 -3.81 -0.67
CA SER A 200 -3.81 -3.55 -0.57
C SER A 200 -4.61 -4.85 -0.48
N THR A 201 -5.77 -4.79 0.15
CA THR A 201 -6.78 -5.85 0.06
C THR A 201 -7.58 -5.80 -1.25
N LEU A 202 -7.48 -4.69 -2.00
CA LEU A 202 -8.13 -4.52 -3.29
C LEU A 202 -7.25 -5.05 -4.43
N VAL A 203 -7.87 -5.79 -5.35
CA VAL A 203 -7.23 -6.37 -6.52
C VAL A 203 -6.71 -5.26 -7.46
N SER A 204 -5.47 -5.40 -7.94
CA SER A 204 -4.75 -4.40 -8.77
C SER A 204 -4.40 -3.08 -8.07
N TYR A 205 -4.42 -3.02 -6.74
CA TYR A 205 -4.00 -1.83 -6.01
C TYR A 205 -2.86 -2.15 -5.04
N VAL A 206 -2.05 -1.13 -4.79
CA VAL A 206 -1.21 -1.03 -3.59
C VAL A 206 -1.72 0.15 -2.77
N ILE A 207 -1.38 0.21 -1.49
CA ILE A 207 -1.64 1.40 -0.68
C ILE A 207 -0.38 2.27 -0.71
N LYS A 208 -0.49 3.49 -1.23
CA LYS A 208 0.57 4.48 -1.27
C LYS A 208 0.35 5.51 -0.18
N CYS A 209 1.29 5.62 0.75
CA CYS A 209 1.28 6.59 1.84
C CYS A 209 2.40 7.62 1.67
N ASN A 210 2.08 8.90 1.86
CA ASN A 210 3.04 10.00 1.89
C ASN A 210 2.58 11.07 2.89
N ALA A 211 3.23 12.24 2.88
CA ALA A 211 2.89 13.35 3.77
C ALA A 211 1.43 13.85 3.65
N ASN A 212 0.75 13.56 2.53
CA ASN A 212 -0.63 13.97 2.30
C ASN A 212 -1.68 12.93 2.72
N GLY A 213 -1.27 11.75 3.19
CA GLY A 213 -2.16 10.65 3.57
C GLY A 213 -1.84 9.34 2.85
N CYS A 214 -2.77 8.40 2.92
CA CYS A 214 -2.66 7.07 2.34
C CYS A 214 -3.81 6.79 1.38
N ASP A 215 -3.53 6.30 0.19
CA ASP A 215 -4.53 6.03 -0.86
C ASP A 215 -4.32 4.67 -1.52
N ASN A 216 -5.42 4.08 -2.01
CA ASN A 216 -5.31 2.97 -2.95
C ASN A 216 -4.79 3.50 -4.29
N TYR A 217 -3.61 3.05 -4.68
CA TYR A 217 -2.91 3.41 -5.90
C TYR A 217 -3.05 2.27 -6.93
N PRO A 218 -3.72 2.52 -8.08
CA PRO A 218 -3.93 1.49 -9.09
C PRO A 218 -2.62 1.13 -9.78
N VAL A 219 -2.42 -0.17 -10.02
CA VAL A 219 -1.25 -0.70 -10.72
C VAL A 219 -1.71 -1.45 -11.96
N THR A 220 -1.43 -0.88 -13.14
CA THR A 220 -1.94 -1.37 -14.43
C THR A 220 -0.90 -2.15 -15.25
N SER A 221 0.33 -2.24 -14.76
CA SER A 221 1.45 -2.93 -15.40
C SER A 221 2.23 -3.76 -14.39
N GLU A 222 3.16 -4.56 -14.89
CA GLU A 222 4.11 -5.24 -14.03
C GLU A 222 4.96 -4.22 -13.25
N ALA A 223 5.06 -4.37 -11.94
CA ALA A 223 5.72 -3.43 -11.05
C ALA A 223 6.19 -4.10 -9.75
N TYR A 224 7.28 -3.58 -9.19
CA TYR A 224 7.75 -3.94 -7.85
C TYR A 224 7.77 -2.69 -6.98
N PHE A 225 7.32 -2.83 -5.73
CA PHE A 225 7.38 -1.78 -4.71
C PHE A 225 8.08 -2.31 -3.47
N HIS A 226 8.83 -1.46 -2.78
CA HIS A 226 9.36 -1.79 -1.46
C HIS A 226 8.21 -1.78 -0.44
N ASN A 227 8.03 -2.87 0.31
CA ASN A 227 6.95 -2.97 1.29
C ASN A 227 7.37 -2.32 2.61
N ALA A 228 6.67 -1.26 3.01
CA ALA A 228 6.95 -0.51 4.21
C ALA A 228 6.45 -1.18 5.51
N ALA A 229 5.76 -2.33 5.42
CA ALA A 229 5.32 -3.09 6.58
C ALA A 229 6.50 -3.73 7.33
N THR A 230 6.90 -3.16 8.48
CA THR A 230 8.11 -3.54 9.24
C THR A 230 8.11 -4.97 9.78
N ASN A 231 6.94 -5.57 9.99
CA ASN A 231 6.79 -6.93 10.53
C ASN A 231 6.32 -7.94 9.47
N SER A 232 6.41 -7.57 8.19
CA SER A 232 5.99 -8.42 7.09
C SER A 232 7.14 -9.35 6.67
N ALA A 233 6.83 -10.64 6.52
CA ALA A 233 7.73 -11.56 5.82
C ALA A 233 7.94 -11.15 4.35
N ASN A 234 7.00 -10.39 3.78
CA ASN A 234 7.08 -9.86 2.43
C ASN A 234 7.81 -8.51 2.44
N GLN A 235 9.03 -8.47 1.89
CA GLN A 235 9.82 -7.24 1.77
C GLN A 235 9.48 -6.43 0.52
N LEU A 236 8.92 -7.10 -0.50
CA LEU A 236 8.45 -6.47 -1.73
C LEU A 236 6.97 -6.73 -1.93
N ILE A 237 6.34 -5.86 -2.71
CA ILE A 237 5.04 -6.08 -3.32
C ILE A 237 5.27 -6.21 -4.82
N TYR A 238 4.83 -7.31 -5.41
CA TYR A 238 4.83 -7.53 -6.85
C TYR A 238 3.44 -7.39 -7.39
N CYS A 239 3.28 -6.61 -8.45
CA CYS A 239 2.04 -6.49 -9.19
C CYS A 239 2.27 -6.91 -10.63
N ASN A 240 1.32 -7.64 -11.22
CA ASN A 240 1.36 -8.04 -12.63
C ASN A 240 0.40 -7.21 -13.52
N GLY A 241 -0.07 -6.07 -13.02
CA GLY A 241 -1.09 -5.20 -13.63
C GLY A 241 -2.55 -5.63 -13.39
N SER A 242 -2.78 -6.80 -12.81
CA SER A 242 -4.12 -7.32 -12.49
C SER A 242 -4.27 -7.85 -11.06
N GLN A 243 -3.16 -8.13 -10.38
CA GLN A 243 -3.11 -8.58 -9.01
C GLN A 243 -1.80 -8.07 -8.41
N CYS A 244 -1.82 -7.79 -7.12
CA CYS A 244 -0.65 -7.45 -6.33
C CYS A 244 -0.54 -8.46 -5.18
N ASP A 245 0.66 -8.99 -4.96
CA ASP A 245 0.96 -9.96 -3.91
C ASP A 245 2.25 -9.57 -3.18
N GLY A 246 2.34 -9.94 -1.91
CA GLY A 246 3.59 -9.80 -1.15
C GLY A 246 4.59 -10.90 -1.54
N LEU A 247 5.86 -10.53 -1.71
CA LEU A 247 6.94 -11.48 -2.02
C LEU A 247 7.90 -11.67 -0.84
N THR A 248 8.05 -12.93 -0.41
CA THR A 248 9.12 -13.38 0.47
C THR A 248 10.37 -13.69 -0.37
N THR A 249 11.03 -12.67 -0.91
CA THR A 249 12.19 -12.89 -1.81
C THR A 249 13.44 -13.28 -1.05
N SER A 250 14.15 -14.33 -1.47
CA SER A 250 15.43 -14.73 -0.87
C SER A 250 16.61 -13.89 -1.38
N THR A 251 16.80 -13.76 -2.70
CA THR A 251 17.86 -12.95 -3.32
C THR A 251 17.46 -12.50 -4.73
N GLY A 252 17.81 -11.28 -5.14
CA GLY A 252 17.60 -10.79 -6.51
C GLY A 252 17.64 -9.28 -6.65
N ASN A 253 17.68 -8.78 -7.88
CA ASN A 253 17.59 -7.35 -8.19
C ASN A 253 16.27 -7.03 -8.88
N TYR A 254 15.65 -5.91 -8.52
CA TYR A 254 14.37 -5.47 -9.05
C TYR A 254 14.41 -3.97 -9.36
N VAL A 255 13.41 -3.48 -10.08
CA VAL A 255 13.24 -2.05 -10.33
C VAL A 255 12.08 -1.55 -9.49
N ASP A 256 12.33 -0.56 -8.63
CA ASP A 256 11.30 0.14 -7.88
C ASP A 256 10.45 0.98 -8.84
N GLU A 257 9.15 0.72 -8.85
CA GLU A 257 8.23 1.41 -9.75
C GLU A 257 8.11 2.91 -9.44
N ASP A 258 8.29 3.33 -8.18
CA ASP A 258 8.06 4.72 -7.75
C ASP A 258 9.18 5.67 -8.18
N ASN A 259 10.42 5.28 -7.90
CA ASN A 259 11.61 6.14 -8.08
C ASN A 259 12.53 5.64 -9.19
N LYS A 260 12.18 4.53 -9.86
CA LYS A 260 12.99 3.86 -10.89
C LYS A 260 14.42 3.59 -10.43
N LYS A 261 14.59 3.17 -9.17
CA LYS A 261 15.89 2.76 -8.62
C LYS A 261 15.96 1.24 -8.52
N LEU A 262 17.19 0.74 -8.36
CA LEU A 262 17.44 -0.67 -8.15
C LEU A 262 17.02 -1.05 -6.73
N ILE A 263 16.27 -2.14 -6.58
CA ILE A 263 16.04 -2.78 -5.29
C ILE A 263 16.88 -4.05 -5.26
N GLU A 264 17.83 -4.11 -4.32
CA GLU A 264 18.68 -5.27 -4.10
C GLU A 264 18.16 -6.06 -2.90
N CYS A 265 17.79 -7.31 -3.12
CA CYS A 265 17.35 -8.23 -2.09
C CYS A 265 18.43 -9.27 -1.83
N THR A 266 18.83 -9.44 -0.58
CA THR A 266 19.79 -10.46 -0.14
C THR A 266 19.33 -11.07 1.18
N ALA A 267 19.24 -12.40 1.22
CA ALA A 267 18.84 -13.16 2.40
C ALA A 267 17.54 -12.65 3.07
N GLY A 268 16.53 -12.33 2.28
CA GLY A 268 15.24 -11.88 2.82
C GLY A 268 15.21 -10.43 3.29
N THR A 269 16.23 -9.62 3.00
CA THR A 269 16.22 -8.17 3.23
C THR A 269 16.37 -7.44 1.90
N CYS A 270 15.52 -6.45 1.63
CA CYS A 270 15.56 -5.65 0.41
C CYS A 270 15.90 -4.19 0.72
N LYS A 271 16.77 -3.58 -0.10
CA LYS A 271 17.18 -2.17 0.02
C LYS A 271 17.19 -1.50 -1.34
N THR A 272 16.71 -0.26 -1.38
CA THR A 272 16.83 0.58 -2.57
C THR A 272 18.25 1.13 -2.67
N ASN A 273 18.94 0.82 -3.76
CA ASN A 273 20.28 1.33 -4.06
C ASN A 273 20.17 2.57 -4.96
N THR A 274 20.68 3.70 -4.47
CA THR A 274 20.69 4.97 -5.22
C THR A 274 21.94 5.16 -6.07
N SER A 275 23.01 4.43 -5.77
CA SER A 275 24.31 4.49 -6.43
C SER A 275 24.42 3.33 -7.40
N VAL A 276 23.79 3.49 -8.56
CA VAL A 276 23.66 2.46 -9.59
C VAL A 276 24.37 2.86 -10.88
N GLY A 277 24.75 1.85 -11.67
CA GLY A 277 25.33 2.02 -13.00
C GLY A 277 25.38 0.71 -13.76
N ASN A 278 25.59 0.78 -15.07
CA ASN A 278 25.65 -0.38 -15.97
C ASN A 278 24.39 -1.27 -15.90
N PHE A 279 24.55 -2.60 -15.99
CA PHE A 279 23.45 -3.56 -15.99
C PHE A 279 23.44 -4.41 -14.71
N TYR A 280 22.27 -4.94 -14.36
CA TYR A 280 22.09 -5.91 -13.29
C TYR A 280 21.27 -7.11 -13.76
N ILE A 281 21.46 -8.27 -13.13
CA ILE A 281 20.72 -9.48 -13.45
C ILE A 281 19.35 -9.44 -12.78
N SER A 282 18.29 -9.53 -13.58
CA SER A 282 16.92 -9.72 -13.08
C SER A 282 16.68 -11.19 -12.72
N PRO A 283 15.82 -11.49 -11.72
CA PRO A 283 15.30 -12.83 -11.49
C PRO A 283 14.50 -13.39 -12.67
N ASN A 284 13.97 -12.51 -13.53
CA ASN A 284 13.24 -12.92 -14.73
C ASN A 284 14.24 -13.35 -15.83
N PRO A 285 14.11 -14.58 -16.38
CA PRO A 285 15.01 -15.06 -17.43
C PRO A 285 15.05 -14.13 -18.64
N ASN A 286 16.24 -13.92 -19.21
CA ASN A 286 16.48 -13.04 -20.36
C ASN A 286 16.10 -11.56 -20.14
N ILE A 287 15.90 -11.11 -18.91
CA ILE A 287 15.73 -9.70 -18.59
C ILE A 287 16.98 -9.21 -17.87
N LEU A 288 17.50 -8.06 -18.32
CA LEU A 288 18.47 -7.28 -17.57
C LEU A 288 17.79 -6.05 -16.99
N ILE A 289 18.39 -5.49 -15.96
CA ILE A 289 18.03 -4.17 -15.45
C ILE A 289 19.10 -3.20 -15.94
N ASP A 290 18.73 -2.27 -16.82
CA ASP A 290 19.60 -1.21 -17.30
C ASP A 290 19.52 -0.01 -16.36
N CYS A 291 20.62 0.31 -15.68
CA CYS A 291 20.76 1.46 -14.80
C CYS A 291 21.82 2.45 -15.30
N THR A 292 22.21 2.40 -16.58
CA THR A 292 23.32 3.21 -17.15
C THR A 292 23.11 4.72 -17.01
N ASN A 293 21.86 5.17 -16.95
CA ASN A 293 21.49 6.59 -16.84
C ASN A 293 21.11 7.03 -15.42
N GLY A 294 21.43 6.22 -14.40
CA GLY A 294 21.11 6.49 -13.00
C GLY A 294 19.63 6.24 -12.62
N SER A 295 18.74 6.05 -13.58
CA SER A 295 17.44 5.38 -13.43
C SER A 295 17.54 3.97 -13.98
N CYS A 296 16.79 3.04 -13.39
CA CYS A 296 16.78 1.64 -13.73
C CYS A 296 15.49 1.26 -14.48
N GLU A 297 15.60 0.40 -15.48
CA GLU A 297 14.46 -0.20 -16.18
C GLU A 297 14.75 -1.64 -16.59
N ASN A 298 13.69 -2.46 -16.71
CA ASN A 298 13.81 -3.82 -17.23
C ASN A 298 13.95 -3.78 -18.76
N VAL A 299 15.00 -4.39 -19.30
CA VAL A 299 15.25 -4.50 -20.73
C VAL A 299 15.38 -5.95 -21.16
N GLN A 300 14.89 -6.26 -22.36
CA GLN A 300 15.10 -7.57 -22.96
C GLN A 300 16.59 -7.75 -23.27
N ALA A 301 17.20 -8.75 -22.66
CA ALA A 301 18.61 -9.06 -22.90
C ALA A 301 18.80 -9.53 -24.34
N LYS A 302 19.81 -8.97 -25.01
CA LYS A 302 20.36 -9.53 -26.24
C LYS A 302 21.49 -10.50 -25.90
N ILE A 303 21.75 -11.46 -26.77
CA ILE A 303 22.92 -12.33 -26.64
C ILE A 303 24.18 -11.45 -26.64
N GLY A 304 25.01 -11.57 -25.60
CA GLY A 304 26.16 -10.68 -25.44
C GLY A 304 26.78 -10.70 -24.06
N ILE A 305 27.73 -9.78 -23.85
CA ILE A 305 28.42 -9.56 -22.58
C ILE A 305 28.16 -8.12 -22.13
N TYR A 306 27.82 -7.95 -20.86
CA TYR A 306 27.46 -6.67 -20.24
C TYR A 306 28.31 -6.43 -19.00
N LEU A 307 28.50 -5.15 -18.63
CA LEU A 307 29.11 -4.76 -17.36
C LEU A 307 28.08 -4.90 -16.23
N LEU A 308 28.46 -5.57 -15.14
CA LEU A 308 27.63 -5.72 -13.95
C LEU A 308 27.94 -4.62 -12.93
N GLY A 309 26.91 -3.88 -12.55
CA GLY A 309 26.95 -2.90 -11.46
C GLY A 309 27.87 -1.69 -11.67
N ILE A 310 27.86 -0.76 -10.71
CA ILE A 310 28.53 0.54 -10.83
C ILE A 310 30.05 0.46 -10.97
N GLU A 311 30.69 -0.51 -10.30
CA GLU A 311 32.16 -0.69 -10.36
C GLU A 311 32.63 -1.19 -11.74
N GLY A 312 31.75 -1.87 -12.49
CA GLY A 312 32.06 -2.36 -13.84
C GLY A 312 33.20 -3.38 -13.92
N ASN A 313 33.56 -4.03 -12.80
CA ASN A 313 34.63 -5.02 -12.74
C ASN A 313 34.14 -6.48 -12.92
N GLN A 314 32.83 -6.67 -13.00
CA GLN A 314 32.17 -7.96 -13.20
C GLN A 314 31.40 -7.96 -14.51
N PHE A 315 31.19 -9.15 -15.07
CA PHE A 315 30.55 -9.32 -16.37
C PHE A 315 29.32 -10.19 -16.27
N ILE A 316 28.29 -9.84 -17.04
CA ILE A 316 27.12 -10.67 -17.27
C ILE A 316 27.24 -11.23 -18.68
N LYS A 317 27.05 -12.53 -18.85
CA LYS A 317 26.88 -13.14 -20.17
C LYS A 317 25.42 -13.54 -20.33
N CYS A 318 24.81 -13.08 -21.41
CA CYS A 318 23.47 -13.47 -21.80
C CYS A 318 23.53 -14.33 -23.07
N ASP A 319 22.73 -15.39 -23.09
CA ASP A 319 22.43 -16.19 -24.28
C ASP A 319 20.93 -16.09 -24.62
N SER A 320 20.41 -17.00 -25.45
CA SER A 320 19.00 -16.99 -25.83
C SER A 320 18.03 -17.39 -24.70
N SER A 321 18.54 -17.90 -23.59
CA SER A 321 17.77 -18.54 -22.52
C SER A 321 17.96 -17.89 -21.15
N SER A 322 19.15 -17.36 -20.84
CA SER A 322 19.42 -16.75 -19.54
C SER A 322 20.55 -15.73 -19.59
N CYS A 323 20.64 -14.95 -18.51
CA CYS A 323 21.76 -14.06 -18.20
C CYS A 323 22.41 -14.51 -16.90
N ASN A 324 23.72 -14.74 -16.90
CA ASN A 324 24.46 -15.20 -15.74
C ASN A 324 25.72 -14.37 -15.53
N GLN A 325 26.09 -14.15 -14.27
CA GLN A 325 27.36 -13.54 -13.94
C GLN A 325 28.50 -14.49 -14.29
N LEU A 326 29.51 -14.00 -15.00
CA LEU A 326 30.71 -14.77 -15.30
C LEU A 326 31.58 -14.91 -14.04
N SER A 327 32.15 -16.10 -13.85
CA SER A 327 33.24 -16.30 -12.90
C SER A 327 34.50 -15.55 -13.35
N SER A 328 35.43 -15.28 -12.43
CA SER A 328 36.70 -14.63 -12.77
C SER A 328 37.47 -15.36 -13.88
N THR A 329 37.49 -16.70 -13.84
CA THR A 329 38.14 -17.54 -14.86
C THR A 329 37.45 -17.45 -16.23
N GLU A 330 36.13 -17.25 -16.27
CA GLU A 330 35.41 -17.05 -17.53
C GLU A 330 35.62 -15.64 -18.07
N ALA A 331 35.63 -14.64 -17.19
CA ALA A 331 35.94 -13.25 -17.55
C ALA A 331 37.36 -13.09 -18.11
N GLU A 332 38.33 -13.88 -17.64
CA GLU A 332 39.70 -13.92 -18.19
C GLU A 332 39.78 -14.43 -19.64
N LYS A 333 38.77 -15.18 -20.10
CA LYS A 333 38.68 -15.65 -21.49
C LYS A 333 38.16 -14.57 -22.44
N ILE A 334 37.66 -13.45 -21.93
CA ILE A 334 37.25 -12.31 -22.75
C ILE A 334 38.51 -11.72 -23.38
N PRO A 335 38.59 -11.63 -24.72
CA PRO A 335 39.77 -11.12 -25.40
C PRO A 335 40.13 -9.71 -24.93
N ILE A 336 41.43 -9.40 -24.87
CA ILE A 336 41.88 -8.03 -24.66
C ILE A 336 41.91 -7.33 -26.02
N CYS A 337 41.48 -6.08 -26.11
CA CYS A 337 41.63 -5.26 -27.30
C CYS A 337 42.28 -3.91 -27.01
N ASP A 338 42.81 -3.33 -28.08
CA ASP A 338 43.15 -1.92 -28.16
C ASP A 338 42.24 -1.22 -29.18
N ILE A 339 41.77 0.00 -28.87
CA ILE A 339 41.12 0.86 -29.86
C ILE A 339 42.22 1.66 -30.57
N GLN A 340 42.39 1.42 -31.87
CA GLN A 340 43.28 2.21 -32.73
C GLN A 340 42.52 2.67 -33.98
N ASN A 341 42.56 3.97 -34.30
CA ASN A 341 41.93 4.55 -35.48
C ASN A 341 40.44 4.17 -35.63
N SER A 342 39.68 4.20 -34.53
CA SER A 342 38.26 3.80 -34.47
C SER A 342 38.00 2.33 -34.83
N LYS A 343 39.03 1.48 -34.82
CA LYS A 343 38.91 0.02 -34.95
C LYS A 343 39.34 -0.65 -33.65
N CYS A 344 38.58 -1.65 -33.23
CA CYS A 344 38.91 -2.48 -32.08
C CYS A 344 39.78 -3.65 -32.55
N VAL A 345 41.00 -3.78 -32.02
CA VAL A 345 41.97 -4.82 -32.42
C VAL A 345 42.17 -5.77 -31.26
N VAL A 346 41.79 -7.04 -31.43
CA VAL A 346 42.02 -8.09 -30.42
C VAL A 346 43.51 -8.37 -30.28
N ARG A 347 44.05 -8.17 -29.09
CA ARG A 347 45.41 -8.54 -28.71
C ARG A 347 45.43 -10.02 -28.33
N SER A 348 46.00 -10.86 -29.18
CA SER A 348 46.21 -12.27 -28.87
C SER A 348 47.19 -12.40 -27.71
N ASN A 349 46.75 -13.01 -26.60
CA ASN A 349 47.54 -13.11 -25.37
C ASN A 349 48.61 -14.21 -25.39
N ASN A 350 48.92 -14.78 -26.57
CA ASN A 350 49.98 -15.77 -26.71
C ASN A 350 51.26 -15.06 -27.14
N GLY A 351 52.20 -14.95 -26.20
CA GLY A 351 53.52 -14.36 -26.39
C GLY A 351 54.14 -14.74 -27.74
N ASN A 352 54.55 -13.69 -28.46
CA ASN A 352 55.50 -13.68 -29.57
C ASN A 352 55.01 -13.80 -31.01
N ASN A 353 53.71 -13.82 -31.31
CA ASN A 353 53.27 -13.58 -32.70
C ASN A 353 52.01 -12.71 -32.72
N SER A 354 52.18 -11.45 -33.11
CA SER A 354 51.09 -10.55 -33.47
C SER A 354 50.51 -10.92 -34.83
N GLU A 355 49.23 -10.57 -35.00
CA GLU A 355 48.50 -10.43 -36.26
C GLU A 355 47.74 -11.65 -36.79
N ALA A 356 46.53 -11.80 -36.26
CA ALA A 356 45.37 -11.74 -37.16
C ALA A 356 44.47 -10.61 -36.66
N GLN A 357 44.20 -9.61 -37.51
CA GLN A 357 43.10 -8.66 -37.27
C GLN A 357 41.79 -9.43 -37.36
N VAL A 358 41.42 -10.11 -36.28
CA VAL A 358 40.08 -10.68 -36.17
C VAL A 358 39.17 -9.50 -35.91
N LEU A 359 38.44 -9.10 -36.95
CA LEU A 359 37.29 -8.22 -36.79
C LEU A 359 36.34 -8.94 -35.83
N LEU A 360 36.06 -8.31 -34.70
CA LEU A 360 35.01 -8.77 -33.81
C LEU A 360 33.71 -8.82 -34.63
N PRO A 361 32.99 -9.96 -34.66
CA PRO A 361 31.68 -9.99 -35.29
C PRO A 361 30.77 -8.95 -34.61
N GLU A 362 29.74 -8.45 -35.30
CA GLU A 362 28.80 -7.49 -34.71
C GLU A 362 28.26 -8.01 -33.37
N GLY A 363 28.42 -7.22 -32.31
CA GLY A 363 28.04 -7.60 -30.95
C GLY A 363 29.05 -8.48 -30.21
N ALA A 364 30.25 -8.72 -30.75
CA ALA A 364 31.35 -9.25 -29.95
C ALA A 364 32.05 -8.11 -29.19
N TYR A 365 32.55 -8.46 -28.01
CA TYR A 365 33.10 -7.52 -27.07
C TYR A 365 34.51 -7.94 -26.68
N CYS A 366 35.29 -6.98 -26.23
CA CYS A 366 36.58 -7.23 -25.60
C CYS A 366 36.86 -6.20 -24.52
N ARG A 367 37.90 -6.45 -23.73
CA ARG A 367 38.31 -5.58 -22.62
C ARG A 367 39.65 -4.91 -22.91
N ASN A 368 39.94 -3.76 -22.34
CA ASN A 368 41.30 -3.23 -22.33
C ASN A 368 42.16 -3.92 -21.25
N GLU A 369 43.44 -3.56 -21.16
CA GLU A 369 44.37 -4.13 -20.14
C GLU A 369 43.92 -3.89 -18.70
N VAL A 370 43.19 -2.79 -18.45
CA VAL A 370 42.65 -2.43 -17.13
C VAL A 370 41.28 -3.06 -16.87
N GLY A 371 40.75 -3.88 -17.78
CA GLY A 371 39.52 -4.65 -17.60
C GLY A 371 38.21 -3.95 -18.02
N PHE A 372 38.27 -2.73 -18.55
CA PHE A 372 37.09 -2.04 -19.07
C PHE A 372 36.68 -2.58 -20.44
N MET A 373 35.37 -2.68 -20.70
CA MET A 373 34.85 -3.09 -22.02
C MET A 373 35.10 -2.03 -23.08
N LEU A 374 35.53 -2.48 -24.24
CA LEU A 374 35.66 -1.71 -25.48
C LEU A 374 34.61 -2.22 -26.46
N TYR A 375 33.89 -1.29 -27.09
CA TYR A 375 32.86 -1.58 -28.10
C TYR A 375 33.46 -2.15 -29.39
#